data_AF-X0L668-F1
#
_entry.id   AF-X0L668-F1
#
_cell.length_a   1.000
_cell.length_b   1.000
_cell.length_c   1.000
_cell.angle_alpha   90.00
_cell.angle_beta   90.00
_cell.angle_gamma   90.00
#
_symmetry.space_group_name_H-M   'P 1'
#
loop_
_entity.id
_entity.type
_entity.pdbx_description
1 polymer ?
#
loop_
_entity_poly.entity_id
_entity_poly.type
_entity_poly.pdbx_seq_one_letter_code
_entity_poly.pdbx_strand_id
1 'polypeptide(L)'
;MKVDQQGVLCWANFTIGNPSQRLSAEIDTGSPDLIVPTNQIETCVWEGIYANDTFTLGSSTLKSFQFVGVSEYNATTNGITSTFGVGLYTREHAEIRYPNLPYALAEAGEINTPALSLWLDNKTHGEFLFGGVKKAKYIGPLVSYPVVVDNQIGLPGGHDRLRDNF
;
A
#
# COMPACT_ATOMS: atom_id res chain seq x y z
N MET A 1 -13.03 -4.41 -4.20
CA MET A 1 -12.38 -4.71 -5.48
C MET A 1 -11.91 -6.16 -5.50
N LYS A 2 -11.84 -6.79 -6.68
CA LYS A 2 -11.21 -8.11 -6.83
C LYS A 2 -9.69 -7.95 -6.82
N VAL A 3 -8.99 -8.93 -6.25
CA VAL A 3 -7.53 -9.02 -6.27
C VAL A 3 -7.09 -10.37 -6.81
N ASP A 4 -5.93 -10.37 -7.45
CA ASP A 4 -5.33 -11.59 -7.99
C ASP A 4 -4.36 -12.17 -6.96
N GLN A 5 -4.48 -13.46 -6.66
CA GLN A 5 -3.61 -14.15 -5.71
C GLN A 5 -2.59 -15.00 -6.46
N GLN A 6 -1.32 -14.83 -6.14
CA GLN A 6 -0.20 -15.61 -6.66
C GLN A 6 0.62 -16.15 -5.50
N GLY A 7 0.45 -17.44 -5.19
CA GLY A 7 1.02 -18.03 -3.98
C GLY A 7 0.43 -17.39 -2.72
N VAL A 8 1.28 -16.76 -1.91
CA VAL A 8 0.90 -16.05 -0.68
C VAL A 8 0.64 -14.55 -0.90
N LEU A 9 0.92 -14.03 -2.10
CA LEU A 9 0.86 -12.60 -2.39
C LEU A 9 -0.47 -12.23 -3.07
N CYS A 10 -1.00 -11.06 -2.72
CA CYS A 10 -2.25 -10.52 -3.28
C CYS A 10 -1.98 -9.21 -4.01
N TRP A 11 -2.46 -9.10 -5.25
CA TRP A 11 -2.17 -8.00 -6.14
C TRP A 11 -3.41 -7.16 -6.46
N ALA A 12 -3.25 -5.85 -6.40
CA ALA A 12 -4.27 -4.88 -6.80
C ALA A 12 -3.83 -4.07 -8.02
N ASN A 13 -4.72 -3.98 -9.00
CA ASN A 13 -4.57 -3.08 -10.12
C ASN A 13 -5.01 -1.66 -9.71
N PHE A 14 -4.20 -0.66 -10.06
CA PHE A 14 -4.50 0.75 -9.86
C PHE A 14 -4.00 1.56 -11.05
N THR A 15 -4.33 2.85 -11.09
CA THR A 15 -3.74 3.76 -12.05
C THR A 15 -3.19 5.02 -11.41
N ILE A 16 -2.13 5.58 -11.96
CA ILE A 16 -1.57 6.89 -11.58
C ILE A 16 -1.40 7.79 -12.81
N GLY A 17 -1.39 9.10 -12.60
CA GLY A 17 -1.01 10.06 -13.63
C GLY A 17 -2.14 10.54 -14.52
N ASN A 18 -1.79 11.57 -15.31
CA ASN A 18 -2.61 12.11 -16.38
C ASN A 18 -1.72 12.42 -17.61
N PRO A 19 -1.68 11.57 -18.65
CA PRO A 19 -2.58 10.44 -18.91
C PRO A 19 -2.38 9.26 -17.93
N SER A 20 -3.47 8.53 -17.69
CA SER A 20 -3.54 7.42 -16.73
C SER A 20 -2.66 6.23 -17.14
N GLN A 21 -1.81 5.78 -16.23
CA GLN A 21 -0.91 4.63 -16.36
C GLN A 21 -1.38 3.50 -15.45
N ARG A 22 -1.61 2.31 -15.99
CA ARG A 22 -2.06 1.14 -15.22
C ARG A 22 -0.87 0.38 -14.63
N LEU A 23 -0.93 0.13 -13.32
CA LEU A 23 0.07 -0.58 -12.55
C LEU A 23 -0.57 -1.65 -11.66
N SER A 24 0.26 -2.53 -11.10
CA SER A 24 -0.15 -3.55 -10.14
C SER A 24 0.80 -3.52 -8.94
N ALA A 25 0.24 -3.60 -7.73
CA ALA A 25 1.00 -3.59 -6.48
C ALA A 25 0.58 -4.75 -5.57
N GLU A 26 1.54 -5.29 -4.82
CA GLU A 26 1.29 -6.23 -3.73
C GLU A 26 0.62 -5.49 -2.57
N ILE A 27 -0.45 -6.04 -2.00
CA ILE A 27 -1.07 -5.44 -0.81
C ILE A 27 -0.34 -5.89 0.45
N ASP A 28 0.24 -4.93 1.17
CA ASP A 28 1.00 -5.17 2.39
C ASP A 28 0.36 -4.45 3.59
N THR A 29 -0.23 -5.23 4.49
CA THR A 29 -0.80 -4.70 5.76
C THR A 29 0.28 -4.38 6.80
N GLY A 30 1.53 -4.82 6.58
CA GLY A 30 2.68 -4.61 7.46
C GLY A 30 3.39 -3.28 7.27
N SER A 31 3.25 -2.66 6.08
CA SER A 31 3.79 -1.33 5.76
C SER A 31 2.67 -0.33 5.45
N PRO A 32 2.93 0.98 5.54
CA PRO A 32 1.90 1.98 5.37
C PRO A 32 2.06 2.79 4.05
N ASP A 33 3.25 2.81 3.44
CA ASP A 33 3.55 3.58 2.22
C ASP A 33 3.12 2.85 0.93
N LEU A 34 2.65 3.61 -0.08
CA LEU A 34 2.61 3.15 -1.48
C LEU A 34 3.98 3.40 -2.10
N ILE A 35 4.64 2.33 -2.56
CA ILE A 35 5.91 2.39 -3.28
C ILE A 35 5.68 2.01 -4.75
N VAL A 36 6.11 2.87 -5.67
CA VAL A 36 6.00 2.67 -7.12
C VAL A 36 7.40 2.71 -7.75
N PRO A 37 7.82 1.64 -8.47
CA PRO A 37 9.05 1.68 -9.25
C PRO A 37 8.95 2.69 -10.40
N THR A 38 9.94 3.56 -10.53
CA THR A 38 10.06 4.52 -11.63
C THR A 38 11.13 4.06 -12.62
N ASN A 39 10.88 4.27 -13.91
CA ASN A 39 11.90 4.09 -14.97
C ASN A 39 12.82 5.31 -15.13
N GLN A 40 12.61 6.34 -14.31
CA GLN A 40 13.42 7.54 -14.24
C GLN A 40 14.35 7.38 -13.03
N ILE A 41 15.64 7.68 -13.26
CA ILE A 41 16.77 7.72 -12.32
C ILE A 41 17.57 6.39 -12.24
N GLU A 42 18.82 6.44 -12.69
CA GLU A 42 19.79 5.32 -12.70
C GLU A 42 20.65 5.32 -11.42
N THR A 43 20.06 5.50 -10.25
CA THR A 43 20.81 5.40 -8.99
C THR A 43 20.33 4.16 -8.26
N CYS A 44 21.18 3.15 -8.09
CA CYS A 44 20.92 1.97 -7.25
C CYS A 44 20.94 2.37 -5.77
N VAL A 45 19.98 3.18 -5.34
CA VAL A 45 19.81 3.63 -3.97
C VAL A 45 18.34 3.43 -3.63
N TRP A 46 18.05 2.77 -2.50
CA TRP A 46 16.71 2.64 -1.92
C TRP A 46 16.26 3.95 -1.28
N GLU A 47 16.50 5.08 -1.96
CA GLU A 47 16.02 6.40 -1.59
C GLU A 47 14.82 6.72 -2.47
N GLY A 48 13.67 6.87 -1.83
CA GLY A 48 12.42 7.21 -2.50
C GLY A 48 12.21 8.72 -2.56
N ILE A 49 11.59 9.19 -3.63
CA ILE A 49 11.12 10.57 -3.77
C ILE A 49 9.62 10.59 -3.55
N TYR A 50 9.15 11.41 -2.61
CA TYR A 50 7.72 11.65 -2.46
C TYR A 50 7.17 12.38 -3.68
N ALA A 51 6.08 11.85 -4.23
CA ALA A 51 5.37 12.43 -5.35
C ALA A 51 3.87 12.45 -5.07
N ASN A 52 3.17 13.43 -5.65
CA ASN A 52 1.72 13.50 -5.61
C ASN A 52 1.18 13.41 -7.03
N ASP A 53 0.19 12.58 -7.25
CA ASP A 53 -0.47 12.48 -8.54
C ASP A 53 -1.95 12.08 -8.40
N THR A 54 -2.68 12.11 -9.51
CA THR A 54 -4.01 11.52 -9.60
C THR A 54 -3.88 10.01 -9.52
N PHE A 55 -4.49 9.42 -8.49
CA PHE A 55 -4.52 7.99 -8.24
C PHE A 55 -5.95 7.46 -8.35
N THR A 56 -6.12 6.31 -9.00
CA THR A 56 -7.42 5.65 -9.13
C THR A 56 -7.33 4.19 -8.71
N LEU A 57 -8.26 3.77 -7.85
CA LEU A 57 -8.43 2.38 -7.43
C LEU A 57 -9.89 1.97 -7.54
N GLY A 58 -10.19 1.03 -8.43
CA GLY A 58 -11.57 0.67 -8.74
C GLY A 58 -12.35 1.88 -9.27
N SER A 59 -13.38 2.30 -8.54
CA SER A 59 -14.20 3.48 -8.88
C SER A 59 -13.79 4.77 -8.17
N SER A 60 -12.85 4.70 -7.21
CA SER A 60 -12.46 5.85 -6.39
C SER A 60 -11.27 6.58 -7.01
N THR A 61 -11.31 7.91 -6.99
CA THR A 61 -10.26 8.77 -7.56
C THR A 61 -9.76 9.78 -6.53
N LEU A 62 -8.45 9.78 -6.28
CA LEU A 62 -7.77 10.74 -5.43
C LEU A 62 -6.95 11.68 -6.32
N LYS A 63 -7.26 12.98 -6.34
CA LYS A 63 -6.64 13.94 -7.27
C LYS A 63 -5.19 14.34 -6.93
N SER A 64 -4.79 14.17 -5.68
CA SER A 64 -3.45 14.49 -5.19
C SER A 64 -3.08 13.49 -4.09
N PHE A 65 -2.92 12.23 -4.49
CA PHE A 65 -2.49 11.18 -3.58
C PHE A 65 -0.97 11.14 -3.52
N GLN A 66 -0.42 11.19 -2.30
CA GLN A 66 1.01 11.13 -2.06
C GLN A 66 1.48 9.66 -2.01
N PHE A 67 2.61 9.39 -2.66
CA PHE A 67 3.26 8.08 -2.68
C PHE A 67 4.77 8.24 -2.86
N VAL A 68 5.51 7.13 -2.75
CA VAL A 68 6.96 7.10 -2.92
C VAL A 68 7.32 6.52 -4.28
N GLY A 69 7.99 7.31 -5.11
CA GLY A 69 8.65 6.82 -6.31
C GLY A 69 10.05 6.31 -5.96
N VAL A 70 10.37 5.07 -6.29
CA VAL A 70 11.72 4.50 -6.08
C VAL A 70 12.33 4.21 -7.44
N SER A 71 13.57 4.67 -7.61
CA SER A 71 14.33 4.41 -8.81
C SER A 71 15.32 3.28 -8.57
N GLU A 72 15.22 2.20 -9.33
CA GLU A 72 16.26 1.19 -9.38
C GLU A 72 16.54 0.79 -10.82
N TYR A 73 17.83 0.72 -11.16
CA TYR A 73 18.24 0.21 -12.46
C TYR A 73 17.75 -1.23 -12.63
N ASN A 74 16.95 -1.46 -13.67
CA ASN A 74 16.30 -2.74 -13.93
C ASN A 74 15.36 -3.24 -12.80
N ALA A 75 14.66 -2.34 -12.09
CA ALA A 75 13.72 -2.71 -11.01
C ALA A 75 12.82 -3.91 -11.37
N THR A 76 12.21 -3.90 -12.56
CA THR A 76 11.35 -4.99 -13.04
C THR A 76 12.12 -6.30 -13.27
N THR A 77 13.36 -6.25 -13.76
CA THR A 77 14.22 -7.44 -13.97
C THR A 77 14.76 -7.99 -12.66
N ASN A 78 14.93 -7.13 -11.65
CA ASN A 78 15.33 -7.51 -10.30
C ASN A 78 14.16 -8.03 -9.45
N GLY A 79 12.95 -8.11 -10.03
CA GLY A 79 11.75 -8.59 -9.34
C GLY A 79 11.17 -7.58 -8.35
N ILE A 80 11.56 -6.30 -8.44
CA ILE A 80 11.00 -5.23 -7.63
C ILE A 80 9.66 -4.83 -8.23
N THR A 81 8.66 -4.86 -7.37
CA THR A 81 7.27 -4.58 -7.73
C THR A 81 6.75 -3.44 -6.86
N SER A 82 5.61 -2.87 -7.24
CA SER A 82 4.97 -1.87 -6.40
C SER A 82 4.42 -2.52 -5.12
N THR A 83 4.52 -1.83 -4.00
CA THR A 83 3.94 -2.26 -2.71
C THR A 83 2.87 -1.28 -2.29
N PHE A 84 1.72 -1.82 -1.92
CA PHE A 84 0.53 -1.10 -1.51
C PHE A 84 0.37 -1.21 0.00
N GLY A 85 1.08 -0.34 0.73
CA GLY A 85 0.99 -0.23 2.18
C GLY A 85 -0.42 0.18 2.62
N VAL A 86 -1.04 -0.64 3.46
CA VAL A 86 -2.36 -0.37 4.09
C VAL A 86 -2.32 -0.55 5.60
N GLY A 87 -1.12 -0.57 6.16
CA GLY A 87 -0.86 -0.64 7.58
C GLY A 87 -1.22 0.65 8.33
N LEU A 88 -0.87 0.66 9.61
CA LEU A 88 -1.20 1.76 10.51
C LEU A 88 -0.51 3.06 10.08
N TYR A 89 -1.29 4.13 9.94
CA TYR A 89 -0.81 5.49 9.66
C TYR A 89 0.29 5.97 10.64
N THR A 90 0.27 5.50 11.89
CA THR A 90 1.31 5.87 12.89
C THR A 90 2.68 5.30 12.59
N ARG A 91 2.79 4.33 11.67
CA ARG A 91 4.04 3.69 11.26
C ARG A 91 4.59 4.23 9.93
N GLU A 92 3.97 5.27 9.38
CA GLU A 92 4.50 6.00 8.21
C GLU A 92 5.97 6.36 8.42
N HIS A 93 6.81 5.99 7.44
CA HIS A 93 8.25 6.20 7.52
C HIS A 93 8.66 7.66 7.29
N ALA A 94 7.75 8.47 6.73
CA ALA A 94 7.98 9.90 6.48
C ALA A 94 8.18 10.70 7.78
N GLU A 95 9.14 11.63 7.75
CA GLU A 95 9.35 12.61 8.83
C GLU A 95 8.08 13.46 9.07
N ILE A 96 7.41 13.85 7.98
CA ILE A 96 6.07 14.43 7.99
C ILE A 96 5.11 13.36 7.48
N ARG A 97 4.33 12.78 8.39
CA ARG A 97 3.35 11.73 8.07
C ARG A 97 2.27 12.27 7.14
N TYR A 98 1.90 11.49 6.13
CA TYR A 98 0.84 11.78 5.18
C TYR A 98 -0.20 10.66 5.16
N PRO A 99 -1.46 10.94 4.79
CA PRO A 99 -2.51 9.92 4.78
C PRO A 99 -2.16 8.82 3.77
N ASN A 100 -1.88 7.60 4.25
CA ASN A 100 -1.83 6.43 3.39
C ASN A 100 -3.23 6.08 2.87
N LEU A 101 -3.33 5.10 1.96
CA LEU A 101 -4.55 4.93 1.15
C LEU A 101 -5.85 4.87 1.98
N PRO A 102 -6.00 4.02 3.02
CA PRO A 102 -7.27 3.95 3.74
C PRO A 102 -7.70 5.31 4.32
N TYR A 103 -6.74 6.09 4.80
CA TYR A 103 -7.00 7.42 5.35
C TYR A 103 -7.25 8.45 4.25
N ALA A 104 -6.45 8.44 3.17
CA ALA A 104 -6.67 9.32 2.02
C ALA A 104 -8.05 9.11 1.37
N LEU A 105 -8.50 7.86 1.24
CA LEU A 105 -9.86 7.55 0.78
C LEU A 105 -10.93 8.08 1.73
N ALA A 106 -10.71 7.97 3.04
CA ALA A 106 -11.67 8.47 4.02
C ALA A 106 -11.73 10.00 4.02
N GLU A 107 -10.58 10.68 3.94
CA GLU A 107 -10.50 12.15 3.85
C GLU A 107 -11.12 12.69 2.56
N ALA A 108 -10.97 11.97 1.44
CA ALA A 108 -11.62 12.30 0.17
C ALA A 108 -13.13 12.01 0.17
N GLY A 109 -13.67 11.37 1.22
CA GLY A 109 -15.09 10.98 1.29
C GLY A 109 -15.46 9.79 0.41
N GLU A 110 -14.47 9.07 -0.12
CA GLU A 110 -14.67 7.84 -0.93
C GLU A 110 -15.13 6.66 -0.05
N ILE A 111 -14.76 6.68 1.23
CA ILE A 111 -15.18 5.70 2.23
C ILE A 111 -15.52 6.39 3.56
N ASN A 112 -16.41 5.79 4.36
CA ASN A 112 -16.82 6.36 5.65
C ASN A 112 -15.84 6.05 6.80
N THR A 113 -14.95 5.07 6.65
CA THR A 113 -14.04 4.62 7.71
C THR A 113 -12.73 4.15 7.09
N PRO A 114 -11.56 4.57 7.61
CA PRO A 114 -10.25 4.11 7.15
C PRO A 114 -9.98 2.68 7.63
N ALA A 115 -10.78 1.74 7.15
CA ALA A 115 -10.72 0.33 7.48
C ALA A 115 -10.76 -0.48 6.18
N LEU A 116 -10.22 -1.69 6.24
CA LEU A 116 -10.29 -2.65 5.15
C LEU A 116 -10.79 -3.99 5.66
N SER A 117 -11.48 -4.74 4.81
CA SER A 117 -11.70 -6.17 5.00
C SER A 117 -11.05 -6.96 3.87
N LEU A 118 -10.43 -8.07 4.28
CA LEU A 118 -9.76 -9.01 3.41
C LEU A 118 -10.53 -10.33 3.40
N TRP A 119 -10.89 -10.79 2.21
CA TRP A 119 -11.35 -12.15 1.98
C TRP A 119 -10.47 -12.79 0.91
N LEU A 120 -9.93 -13.98 1.19
CA LEU A 120 -9.15 -14.76 0.23
C LEU A 120 -9.89 -16.06 -0.06
N ASP A 121 -9.89 -16.48 -1.32
CA ASP A 121 -10.33 -17.82 -1.70
C ASP A 121 -9.20 -18.85 -1.47
N ASN A 122 -9.47 -20.12 -1.81
CA ASN A 122 -8.50 -21.19 -1.66
C ASN A 122 -7.69 -21.48 -2.93
N LYS A 123 -7.68 -20.56 -3.90
CA LYS A 123 -7.09 -20.76 -5.22
C LYS A 123 -6.24 -19.55 -5.62
N THR A 124 -6.87 -18.56 -6.23
CA THR A 124 -6.18 -17.53 -7.03
C THR A 124 -6.87 -16.17 -6.96
N HIS A 125 -7.91 -15.99 -6.14
CA HIS A 125 -8.63 -14.73 -6.07
C HIS A 125 -8.94 -14.32 -4.64
N GLY A 126 -8.92 -13.02 -4.41
CA GLY A 126 -9.41 -12.41 -3.20
C GLY A 126 -10.36 -11.27 -3.48
N GLU A 127 -10.90 -10.71 -2.40
CA GLU A 127 -11.63 -9.47 -2.41
C GLU A 127 -11.13 -8.60 -1.26
N PHE A 128 -10.64 -7.41 -1.60
CA PHE A 128 -10.36 -6.34 -0.66
C PHE A 128 -11.48 -5.31 -0.72
N LEU A 129 -11.98 -4.88 0.43
CA LEU A 129 -13.01 -3.86 0.53
C LEU A 129 -12.57 -2.79 1.53
N PHE A 130 -12.42 -1.54 1.06
CA PHE A 130 -12.20 -0.39 1.91
C PHE A 130 -13.54 0.14 2.44
N GLY A 131 -13.56 0.62 3.68
CA GLY A 131 -14.71 1.28 4.29
C GLY A 131 -15.82 0.36 4.79
N GLY A 132 -15.66 -0.96 4.76
CA GLY A 132 -16.71 -1.87 5.21
C GLY A 132 -16.36 -3.35 5.16
N VAL A 133 -17.39 -4.17 5.35
CA VAL A 133 -17.32 -5.64 5.34
C VAL A 133 -18.38 -6.21 4.39
N LYS A 134 -18.06 -7.32 3.72
CA LYS A 134 -19.02 -8.03 2.87
C LYS A 134 -19.64 -9.21 3.64
N LYS A 135 -20.88 -9.05 4.13
CA LYS A 135 -21.61 -10.09 4.89
C LYS A 135 -21.68 -11.46 4.21
N ALA A 136 -21.73 -11.49 2.88
CA ALA A 136 -21.75 -12.75 2.12
C ALA A 136 -20.42 -13.54 2.16
N LYS A 137 -19.35 -12.98 2.76
CA LYS A 137 -18.01 -13.56 2.80
C LYS A 137 -17.62 -14.18 4.13
N TYR A 138 -18.51 -14.16 5.12
CA TYR A 138 -18.29 -14.78 6.43
C TYR A 138 -19.60 -15.34 6.99
N ILE A 139 -19.49 -16.24 7.97
CA ILE A 139 -20.63 -16.85 8.66
C ILE A 139 -20.52 -16.49 10.14
N GLY A 140 -21.66 -16.21 10.77
CA GLY A 140 -21.73 -15.82 12.17
C GLY A 140 -21.34 -14.35 12.41
N PRO A 141 -21.25 -13.93 13.69
CA PRO A 141 -20.86 -12.58 14.05
C PRO A 141 -19.35 -12.37 13.89
N LEU A 142 -18.95 -11.13 13.58
CA LEU A 142 -17.55 -10.72 13.67
C LEU A 142 -17.13 -10.61 15.14
N VAL A 143 -15.93 -11.09 15.45
CA VAL A 143 -15.30 -10.94 16.77
C VAL A 143 -14.19 -9.91 16.66
N SER A 144 -14.12 -8.99 17.62
CA SER A 144 -13.10 -7.93 17.65
C SER A 144 -12.02 -8.26 18.67
N TYR A 145 -10.78 -8.03 18.28
CA TYR A 145 -9.61 -8.06 19.16
C TYR A 145 -8.92 -6.70 19.11
N PRO A 146 -8.45 -6.16 20.25
CA PRO A 146 -7.75 -4.88 20.25
C PRO A 146 -6.42 -5.02 19.52
N VAL A 147 -6.08 -4.01 18.70
CA VAL A 147 -4.75 -3.89 18.11
C VAL A 147 -3.78 -3.48 19.21
N VAL A 148 -2.82 -4.35 19.52
CA VAL A 148 -1.72 -4.01 20.41
C VAL A 148 -0.68 -3.23 19.61
N VAL A 149 -0.66 -1.92 19.79
CA VAL A 149 0.44 -1.06 19.36
C VAL A 149 1.48 -1.06 20.47
N ASP A 150 2.47 -1.94 20.34
CA ASP A 150 3.60 -1.93 21.25
C ASP A 150 4.56 -0.81 20.84
N ASN A 151 4.71 0.18 21.73
CA ASN A 151 5.68 1.27 21.58
C ASN A 151 7.12 0.84 21.95
N GLN A 152 7.35 -0.43 22.31
CA GLN A 152 8.62 -0.94 22.86
C GLN A 152 9.29 -2.02 22.01
N ILE A 153 8.63 -2.59 21.01
CA ILE A 153 9.29 -3.39 19.97
C ILE A 153 9.63 -2.46 18.81
N GLY A 154 10.77 -1.77 18.97
CA GLY A 154 11.64 -1.53 17.83
C GLY A 154 12.01 -2.91 17.27
N LEU A 155 11.21 -3.42 16.33
CA LEU A 155 11.72 -4.39 15.39
C LEU A 155 12.94 -3.72 14.77
N PRO A 156 14.15 -4.30 14.88
CA PRO A 156 15.33 -3.71 14.26
C PRO A 156 14.96 -3.47 12.81
N GLY A 157 14.97 -2.20 12.41
CA GLY A 157 14.56 -1.76 11.09
C GLY A 157 15.18 -2.68 10.06
N GLY A 158 14.34 -3.19 9.16
CA GLY A 158 14.84 -3.71 7.90
C GLY A 158 15.71 -2.62 7.27
N HIS A 159 17.01 -2.89 7.21
CA HIS A 159 18.02 -2.10 6.52
C HIS A 159 18.32 -0.68 7.04
N ASP A 160 18.68 -0.60 8.33
CA ASP A 160 19.47 0.53 8.86
C ASP A 160 20.96 0.36 8.48
N ARG A 161 21.28 0.56 7.18
CA ARG A 161 22.65 0.47 6.64
C ARG A 161 23.06 1.64 5.75
N LEU A 162 22.52 2.84 5.94
CA LEU A 162 22.99 4.03 5.22
C LEU A 162 23.09 5.28 6.10
N ARG A 163 23.63 5.13 7.31
CA ARG A 163 24.22 6.24 8.06
C ARG A 163 25.42 5.72 8.83
N ASP A 164 26.53 5.56 8.12
CA ASP A 164 27.90 5.64 8.64
C ASP A 164 28.84 5.41 7.45
N ASN A 165 29.35 6.49 6.86
CA ASN A 165 30.73 6.66 6.35
C ASN A 165 30.83 7.87 5.40
N PHE A 166 31.36 8.98 5.95
CA PHE A 166 31.88 10.21 5.32
C PHE A 166 30.88 11.20 4.68
#